data_AF-A0A5C7QH68-F1
#
_entry.id   AF-A0A5C7QH68-F1
#
_cell.length_a   1.000
_cell.length_b   1.000
_cell.length_c   1.000
_cell.angle_alpha   90.00
_cell.angle_beta   90.00
_cell.angle_gamma   90.00
#
_symmetry.space_group_name_H-M   'P 1'
#
loop_
_entity.id
_entity.type
_entity.pdbx_description
1 polymer ?
#
loop_
_entity_poly.entity_id
_entity_poly.type
_entity_poly.pdbx_seq_one_letter_code
_entity_poly.pdbx_strand_id
1 'polypeptide(L)'
;MSSVSPARYVPYGFARTHQVLVSGVSGDAIEVWISERTPVQALAELSRNLSLRLVTIRKPESELASAISRAYAQQEGSAASVVDEVESDLDLSRLMQDLPKIEDLLETEDDAPIIRMINALLTQAARDGASDIHIEPFETYSQVRFRVDGALRDVVRPRRELHAALVSRIKIMAQLDIAEKRLPQDGRITLRIGGRPV
;
A
#
# COMPACT_ATOMS: atom_id res chain seq x y z
N MET A 1 -9.93 -13.63 22.48
CA MET A 1 -9.36 -13.75 21.12
C MET A 1 -8.26 -12.72 21.01
N SER A 2 -7.08 -13.13 20.55
CA SER A 2 -5.99 -12.18 20.30
C SER A 2 -6.24 -11.49 18.96
N SER A 3 -6.10 -10.17 18.92
CA SER A 3 -6.09 -9.43 17.66
C SER A 3 -4.92 -9.94 16.80
N VAL A 4 -5.20 -10.38 15.59
CA VAL A 4 -4.19 -10.85 14.64
C VAL A 4 -4.05 -9.87 13.48
N SER A 5 -2.87 -9.85 12.87
CA SER A 5 -2.66 -9.16 11.61
C SER A 5 -3.37 -9.91 10.47
N PRO A 6 -4.39 -9.31 9.80
CA PRO A 6 -5.12 -9.99 8.74
C PRO A 6 -4.27 -10.31 7.50
N ALA A 7 -3.29 -9.45 7.17
CA ALA A 7 -2.42 -9.62 6.00
C ALA A 7 -1.56 -10.90 6.06
N ARG A 8 -1.36 -11.48 7.25
CA ARG A 8 -0.69 -12.77 7.40
C ARG A 8 -1.47 -13.93 6.76
N TYR A 9 -2.79 -13.77 6.64
CA TYR A 9 -3.70 -14.84 6.24
C TYR A 9 -4.33 -14.59 4.88
N VAL A 10 -4.59 -13.33 4.54
CA VAL A 10 -5.32 -12.94 3.32
C VAL A 10 -4.71 -11.65 2.76
N PRO A 11 -4.36 -11.59 1.46
CA PRO A 11 -3.99 -10.35 0.78
C PRO A 11 -5.09 -9.28 0.80
N TYR A 12 -4.72 -7.99 0.76
CA TYR A 12 -5.70 -6.89 0.75
C TYR A 12 -6.66 -6.99 -0.45
N GLY A 13 -6.13 -7.24 -1.65
CA GLY A 13 -6.93 -7.33 -2.88
C GLY A 13 -7.99 -8.43 -2.78
N PHE A 14 -7.63 -9.60 -2.21
CA PHE A 14 -8.58 -10.68 -1.97
C PHE A 14 -9.63 -10.29 -0.91
N ALA A 15 -9.19 -9.70 0.21
CA ALA A 15 -10.05 -9.27 1.31
C ALA A 15 -11.11 -8.25 0.85
N ARG A 16 -10.66 -7.23 0.10
CA ARG A 16 -11.52 -6.18 -0.47
C ARG A 16 -12.49 -6.74 -1.50
N THR A 17 -12.00 -7.53 -2.46
CA THR A 17 -12.81 -8.08 -3.57
C THR A 17 -13.90 -9.01 -3.06
N HIS A 18 -13.56 -9.89 -2.13
CA HIS A 18 -14.48 -10.91 -1.62
C HIS A 18 -15.21 -10.50 -0.34
N GLN A 19 -14.98 -9.28 0.16
CA GLN A 19 -15.57 -8.76 1.39
C GLN A 19 -15.35 -9.72 2.56
N VAL A 20 -14.09 -10.00 2.88
CA VAL A 20 -13.68 -10.88 3.99
C VAL A 20 -12.60 -10.22 4.82
N LEU A 21 -12.65 -10.40 6.14
CA LEU A 21 -11.62 -9.91 7.06
C LEU A 21 -11.33 -10.93 8.14
N VAL A 22 -10.08 -11.35 8.28
CA VAL A 22 -9.65 -12.14 9.44
C VAL A 22 -9.55 -11.21 10.64
N SER A 23 -10.36 -11.42 11.67
CA SER A 23 -10.45 -10.54 12.85
C SER A 23 -9.71 -11.11 14.07
N GLY A 24 -9.54 -12.42 14.15
CA GLY A 24 -8.94 -13.08 15.31
C GLY A 24 -8.61 -14.54 15.07
N VAL A 25 -7.65 -15.05 15.82
CA VAL A 25 -7.34 -16.49 15.90
C VAL A 25 -7.43 -16.92 17.35
N SER A 26 -8.03 -18.09 17.59
CA SER A 26 -8.13 -18.68 18.92
C SER A 26 -8.04 -20.20 18.82
N GLY A 27 -6.90 -20.77 19.21
CA GLY A 27 -6.68 -22.20 19.17
C GLY A 27 -6.74 -22.74 17.73
N ASP A 28 -7.72 -23.62 17.48
CA ASP A 28 -7.97 -24.24 16.18
C ASP A 28 -8.95 -23.45 15.30
N ALA A 29 -9.46 -22.31 15.78
CA ALA A 29 -10.47 -21.53 15.10
C ALA A 29 -9.95 -20.16 14.64
N ILE A 30 -10.41 -19.75 13.45
CA ILE A 30 -10.17 -18.42 12.89
C ILE A 30 -11.50 -17.69 12.73
N GLU A 31 -11.59 -16.50 13.31
CA GLU A 31 -12.74 -15.63 13.16
C GLU A 31 -12.59 -14.82 11.88
N VAL A 32 -13.62 -14.87 11.03
CA VAL A 32 -13.67 -14.18 9.74
C VAL A 32 -14.95 -13.36 9.68
N TRP A 33 -14.81 -12.05 9.54
CA TRP A 33 -15.94 -11.17 9.26
C TRP A 33 -16.28 -11.25 7.77
N ILE A 34 -17.58 -11.33 7.48
CA ILE A 34 -18.15 -11.49 6.14
C ILE A 34 -19.32 -10.52 5.95
N SER A 35 -19.72 -10.28 4.71
CA SER A 35 -20.96 -9.54 4.38
C SER A 35 -21.92 -10.41 3.59
N GLU A 36 -23.07 -9.84 3.21
CA GLU A 36 -24.04 -10.55 2.35
C GLU A 36 -23.48 -10.83 0.95
N ARG A 37 -22.49 -10.04 0.52
CA ARG A 37 -21.85 -10.14 -0.79
C ARG A 37 -20.70 -11.14 -0.83
N THR A 38 -20.29 -11.68 0.31
CA THR A 38 -19.18 -12.64 0.37
C THR A 38 -19.56 -13.92 -0.39
N PRO A 39 -18.87 -14.26 -1.49
CA PRO A 39 -19.21 -15.45 -2.26
C PRO A 39 -18.80 -16.72 -1.48
N VAL A 40 -19.60 -17.77 -1.59
CA VAL A 40 -19.34 -19.06 -0.92
C VAL A 40 -17.99 -19.64 -1.36
N GLN A 41 -17.60 -19.41 -2.61
CA GLN A 41 -16.30 -19.82 -3.15
C GLN A 41 -15.14 -19.19 -2.39
N ALA A 42 -15.22 -17.91 -2.00
CA ALA A 42 -14.15 -17.27 -1.22
C ALA A 42 -14.01 -17.90 0.16
N LEU A 43 -15.11 -18.28 0.81
CA LEU A 43 -15.08 -19.00 2.08
C LEU A 43 -14.47 -20.40 1.94
N ALA A 44 -14.75 -21.08 0.83
CA ALA A 44 -14.16 -22.39 0.52
C ALA A 44 -12.64 -22.27 0.31
N GLU A 45 -12.17 -21.25 -0.43
CA GLU A 45 -10.74 -20.98 -0.62
C GLU A 45 -10.04 -20.66 0.71
N LEU A 46 -10.64 -19.81 1.56
CA LEU A 46 -10.13 -19.53 2.90
C LEU A 46 -10.05 -20.81 3.76
N SER A 47 -11.09 -21.63 3.73
CA SER A 47 -11.11 -22.90 4.47
C SER A 47 -10.05 -23.89 3.97
N ARG A 48 -9.74 -23.89 2.68
CA ARG A 48 -8.72 -24.76 2.09
C ARG A 48 -7.31 -24.33 2.51
N ASN A 49 -7.04 -23.03 2.49
CA ASN A 49 -5.69 -22.50 2.68
C ASN A 49 -5.29 -22.30 4.15
N LEU A 50 -6.25 -22.02 5.04
CA LEU A 50 -5.93 -21.60 6.42
C LEU A 50 -5.83 -22.76 7.41
N SER A 51 -6.20 -24.00 7.03
CA SER A 51 -6.17 -25.22 7.86
C SER A 51 -6.76 -25.09 9.28
N LEU A 52 -7.55 -24.05 9.53
CA LEU A 52 -8.22 -23.74 10.79
C LEU A 52 -9.73 -23.80 10.58
N ARG A 53 -10.48 -24.03 11.66
CA ARG A 53 -11.93 -24.00 11.64
C ARG A 53 -12.42 -22.56 11.48
N LEU A 54 -13.09 -22.25 10.36
CA LEU A 54 -13.66 -20.93 10.13
C LEU A 54 -14.88 -20.68 11.01
N VAL A 55 -14.87 -19.57 11.73
CA VAL A 55 -16.01 -19.01 12.46
C VAL A 55 -16.39 -17.70 11.78
N THR A 56 -17.52 -17.67 11.09
CA THR A 56 -17.94 -16.50 10.32
C THR A 56 -18.84 -15.58 11.14
N ILE A 57 -18.57 -14.28 11.09
CA ILE A 57 -19.42 -13.23 11.69
C ILE A 57 -19.91 -12.31 10.60
N ARG A 58 -21.23 -12.20 10.44
CA ARG A 58 -21.82 -11.29 9.45
C ARG A 58 -21.77 -9.84 9.95
N LYS A 59 -21.30 -8.95 9.09
CA LYS A 59 -21.22 -7.50 9.32
C LYS A 59 -21.88 -6.73 8.18
N PRO A 60 -22.43 -5.52 8.44
CA PRO A 60 -22.84 -4.61 7.39
C PRO A 60 -21.69 -4.32 6.42
N GLU A 61 -21.99 -4.19 5.13
CA GLU A 61 -20.97 -3.98 4.08
C GLU A 61 -20.10 -2.75 4.34
N SER A 62 -20.70 -1.63 4.76
CA SER A 62 -19.97 -0.39 5.04
C SER A 62 -19.03 -0.50 6.25
N GLU A 63 -19.44 -1.25 7.27
CA GLU A 63 -18.62 -1.54 8.46
C GLU A 63 -17.45 -2.44 8.09
N LEU A 64 -17.72 -3.51 7.34
CA LEU A 64 -16.69 -4.47 6.92
C LEU A 64 -15.67 -3.84 5.98
N ALA A 65 -16.12 -3.10 4.95
CA ALA A 65 -15.22 -2.40 4.05
C ALA A 65 -14.31 -1.42 4.81
N SER A 66 -14.88 -0.64 5.74
CA SER A 66 -14.08 0.26 6.59
C SER A 66 -13.13 -0.48 7.51
N ALA A 67 -13.51 -1.65 8.02
CA ALA A 67 -12.66 -2.47 8.88
C ALA A 67 -11.49 -3.09 8.10
N ILE A 68 -11.74 -3.60 6.89
CA ILE A 68 -10.70 -4.10 5.97
C ILE A 68 -9.68 -2.99 5.72
N SER A 69 -10.13 -1.83 5.24
CA SER A 69 -9.25 -0.70 4.96
C SER A 69 -8.35 -0.31 6.13
N ARG A 70 -8.92 -0.22 7.34
CA ARG A 70 -8.14 0.13 8.55
C ARG A 70 -7.13 -0.94 8.93
N ALA A 71 -7.53 -2.21 8.86
CA ALA A 71 -6.68 -3.30 9.33
C ALA A 71 -5.45 -3.51 8.44
N TYR A 72 -5.58 -3.30 7.13
CA TYR A 72 -4.46 -3.39 6.18
C TYR A 72 -3.61 -2.12 6.15
N ALA A 73 -4.20 -0.92 6.32
CA ALA A 73 -3.43 0.33 6.38
C ALA A 73 -2.49 0.43 7.60
N GLN A 74 -2.81 -0.26 8.70
CA GLN A 74 -1.91 -0.32 9.86
C GLN A 74 -0.77 -1.33 9.72
N GLN A 75 -0.81 -2.16 8.67
CA GLN A 75 0.05 -3.33 8.53
C GLN A 75 1.10 -3.25 7.43
N GLU A 76 0.97 -2.35 6.45
CA GLU A 76 2.07 -2.11 5.53
C GLU A 76 3.31 -1.71 6.35
N GLY A 77 4.42 -2.42 6.08
CA GLY A 77 5.71 -2.17 6.68
C GLY A 77 6.10 -0.70 6.56
N SER A 78 7.11 -0.27 7.31
CA SER A 78 7.63 1.09 7.09
C SER A 78 8.03 1.23 5.62
N ALA A 79 7.81 2.40 5.02
CA ALA A 79 8.32 2.67 3.69
C ALA A 79 9.83 2.36 3.59
N ALA A 80 10.58 2.50 4.70
CA ALA A 80 11.97 2.07 4.78
C ALA A 80 12.19 0.57 4.44
N SER A 81 11.36 -0.35 4.96
CA SER A 81 11.52 -1.78 4.66
C SER A 81 11.20 -2.10 3.20
N VAL A 82 10.19 -1.45 2.62
CA VAL A 82 9.87 -1.60 1.19
C VAL A 82 11.02 -1.08 0.33
N VAL A 83 11.67 0.02 0.73
CA VAL A 83 12.83 0.55 0.01
C VAL A 83 14.01 -0.41 0.06
N ASP A 84 14.33 -0.96 1.24
CA ASP A 84 15.43 -1.92 1.38
C ASP A 84 15.21 -3.16 0.50
N GLU A 85 13.97 -3.67 0.44
CA GLU A 85 13.60 -4.77 -0.47
C GLU A 85 13.79 -4.37 -1.94
N VAL A 86 13.27 -3.21 -2.34
CA VAL A 86 13.41 -2.68 -3.71
C VAL A 86 14.87 -2.49 -4.10
N GLU A 87 15.73 -2.05 -3.17
CA GLU A 87 17.17 -1.90 -3.41
C GLU A 87 17.90 -3.23 -3.57
N SER A 88 17.43 -4.28 -2.88
CA SER A 88 18.01 -5.62 -2.99
C SER A 88 17.64 -6.33 -4.30
N ASP A 89 16.51 -5.97 -4.90
CA ASP A 89 15.91 -6.59 -6.08
C ASP A 89 16.24 -5.86 -7.41
N LEU A 90 17.25 -4.98 -7.40
CA LEU A 90 17.58 -4.10 -8.54
C LEU A 90 18.16 -4.85 -9.74
N ASP A 91 17.28 -5.42 -10.57
CA ASP A 91 17.50 -5.53 -12.01
C ASP A 91 16.93 -4.28 -12.70
N LEU A 92 17.81 -3.31 -12.98
CA LEU A 92 17.49 -1.97 -13.47
C LEU A 92 16.67 -1.95 -14.78
N SER A 93 16.69 -3.08 -15.49
CA SER A 93 16.03 -3.29 -16.78
C SER A 93 14.49 -3.37 -16.70
N ARG A 94 13.91 -3.66 -15.53
CA ARG A 94 12.44 -3.76 -15.32
C ARG A 94 11.77 -2.49 -14.80
N LEU A 95 12.55 -1.45 -14.47
CA LEU A 95 12.07 -0.25 -13.76
C LEU A 95 11.13 0.67 -14.57
N MET A 96 10.94 0.44 -15.87
CA MET A 96 10.24 1.36 -16.77
C MET A 96 9.08 0.73 -17.55
N GLN A 97 8.76 -0.55 -17.34
CA GLN A 97 7.61 -1.19 -17.99
C GLN A 97 6.45 -1.22 -17.01
N ASP A 98 5.63 -0.16 -17.06
CA ASP A 98 4.17 -0.23 -17.13
C ASP A 98 3.52 1.17 -16.93
N LEU A 99 2.68 1.55 -17.88
CA LEU A 99 1.85 2.77 -17.90
C LEU A 99 0.56 2.54 -17.06
N PRO A 100 -0.09 3.59 -16.54
CA PRO A 100 -0.67 3.53 -15.21
C PRO A 100 -2.04 2.85 -15.13
N LYS A 101 -2.21 2.01 -14.11
CA LYS A 101 -3.51 1.86 -13.44
C LYS A 101 -3.64 2.91 -12.34
N ILE A 102 -4.79 3.58 -12.29
CA ILE A 102 -5.23 4.36 -11.13
C ILE A 102 -5.77 3.33 -10.14
N GLU A 103 -4.94 2.84 -9.22
CA GLU A 103 -5.30 1.79 -8.27
C GLU A 103 -5.31 2.30 -6.81
N ASP A 104 -5.99 1.54 -5.94
CA ASP A 104 -5.98 1.75 -4.49
C ASP A 104 -4.56 1.49 -3.99
N LEU A 105 -4.00 2.39 -3.18
CA LEU A 105 -2.60 2.31 -2.75
C LEU A 105 -2.28 1.02 -1.98
N LEU A 106 -3.30 0.36 -1.44
CA LEU A 106 -3.18 -0.91 -0.71
C LEU A 106 -3.14 -2.16 -1.65
N GLU A 107 -3.34 -2.01 -2.96
CA GLU A 107 -3.30 -3.10 -3.96
C GLU A 107 -1.95 -3.18 -4.67
N THR A 108 -0.87 -3.45 -3.93
CA THR A 108 0.52 -3.34 -4.42
C THR A 108 1.29 -4.65 -4.59
N GLU A 109 0.70 -5.81 -4.28
CA GLU A 109 1.43 -7.08 -4.24
C GLU A 109 2.04 -7.49 -5.59
N ASP A 110 1.42 -7.13 -6.71
CA ASP A 110 1.88 -7.44 -8.08
C ASP A 110 2.57 -6.26 -8.79
N ASP A 111 2.70 -5.12 -8.12
CA ASP A 111 3.19 -3.87 -8.72
C ASP A 111 4.71 -3.90 -8.95
N ALA A 112 5.17 -3.14 -9.96
CA ALA A 112 6.60 -2.91 -10.18
C ALA A 112 7.26 -2.25 -8.94
N PRO A 113 8.55 -2.52 -8.65
CA PRO A 113 9.23 -2.07 -7.42
C PRO A 113 9.07 -0.58 -7.08
N ILE A 114 9.17 0.31 -8.08
CA ILE A 114 9.02 1.76 -7.88
C ILE A 114 7.58 2.14 -7.52
N ILE A 115 6.60 1.44 -8.09
CA ILE A 115 5.19 1.69 -7.78
C ILE A 115 4.92 1.31 -6.34
N ARG A 116 5.38 0.12 -5.89
CA ARG A 116 5.27 -0.32 -4.49
C ARG A 116 5.90 0.69 -3.53
N MET A 117 7.09 1.18 -3.86
CA MET A 117 7.80 2.17 -3.04
C MET A 117 7.05 3.50 -2.92
N ILE A 118 6.54 4.03 -4.03
CA ILE A 118 5.75 5.27 -4.02
C ILE A 118 4.44 5.07 -3.24
N ASN A 119 3.75 3.96 -3.44
CA ASN A 119 2.51 3.66 -2.75
C ASN A 119 2.74 3.52 -1.23
N ALA A 120 3.80 2.81 -0.82
CA ALA A 120 4.18 2.70 0.59
C ALA A 120 4.52 4.07 1.21
N LEU A 121 5.23 4.94 0.50
CA LEU A 121 5.52 6.31 0.96
C LEU A 121 4.24 7.14 1.12
N LEU A 122 3.31 7.08 0.17
CA LEU A 122 2.04 7.82 0.22
C LEU A 122 1.12 7.29 1.32
N THR A 123 0.99 5.96 1.45
CA THR A 123 0.22 5.33 2.53
C THR A 123 0.80 5.69 3.88
N GLN A 124 2.12 5.62 4.05
CA GLN A 124 2.76 6.01 5.31
C GLN A 124 2.56 7.50 5.61
N ALA A 125 2.72 8.39 4.63
CA ALA A 125 2.50 9.82 4.82
C ALA A 125 1.06 10.12 5.27
N ALA A 126 0.07 9.48 4.66
CA ALA A 126 -1.34 9.63 5.05
C ALA A 126 -1.60 9.07 6.46
N ARG A 127 -1.02 7.92 6.80
CA ARG A 127 -1.12 7.31 8.13
C ARG A 127 -0.50 8.20 9.21
N ASP A 128 0.66 8.78 8.91
CA ASP A 128 1.43 9.62 9.83
C ASP A 128 0.87 11.07 9.88
N GLY A 129 -0.15 11.40 9.09
CA GLY A 129 -0.76 12.73 9.05
C GLY A 129 0.18 13.81 8.47
N ALA A 130 1.08 13.42 7.56
CA ALA A 130 2.02 14.33 6.95
C ALA A 130 1.32 15.34 6.02
N SER A 131 1.64 16.62 6.16
CA SER A 131 1.14 17.67 5.28
C SER A 131 1.89 17.70 3.95
N ASP A 132 3.14 17.24 3.93
CA ASP A 132 4.01 17.28 2.76
C ASP A 132 5.01 16.14 2.75
N ILE A 133 5.30 15.65 1.54
CA ILE A 133 6.34 14.68 1.25
C ILE A 133 7.42 15.38 0.44
N HIS A 134 8.64 15.42 0.97
CA HIS A 134 9.81 16.01 0.33
C HIS A 134 10.68 14.89 -0.22
N ILE A 135 11.01 14.94 -1.51
CA ILE A 135 11.90 13.97 -2.17
C ILE A 135 13.04 14.76 -2.80
N GLU A 136 14.21 14.66 -2.21
CA GLU A 136 15.36 15.52 -2.51
C GLU A 136 16.54 14.70 -3.02
N PRO A 137 17.15 15.06 -4.16
CA PRO A 137 18.37 14.43 -4.62
C PRO A 137 19.57 14.99 -3.85
N PHE A 138 20.41 14.10 -3.34
CA PHE A 138 21.77 14.40 -2.88
C PHE A 138 22.79 13.81 -3.86
N GLU A 139 24.08 14.01 -3.58
CA GLU A 139 25.16 13.51 -4.43
C GLU A 139 25.18 11.97 -4.48
N THR A 140 25.02 11.32 -3.33
CA THR A 140 25.17 9.85 -3.19
C THR A 140 23.88 9.12 -2.83
N TYR A 141 22.80 9.83 -2.50
CA TYR A 141 21.51 9.25 -2.14
C TYR A 141 20.35 10.17 -2.54
N SER A 142 19.12 9.65 -2.46
CA SER A 142 17.90 10.44 -2.41
C SER A 142 17.44 10.51 -0.96
N GLN A 143 16.97 11.65 -0.49
CA GLN A 143 16.34 11.77 0.83
C GLN A 143 14.84 11.88 0.68
N VAL A 144 14.07 11.12 1.46
CA VAL A 144 12.64 11.35 1.62
C VAL A 144 12.35 11.83 3.04
N ARG A 145 11.60 12.92 3.17
CA ARG A 145 11.19 13.50 4.46
C ARG A 145 9.69 13.77 4.48
N PHE A 146 9.06 13.60 5.64
CA PHE A 146 7.69 14.03 5.87
C PHE A 146 7.67 15.26 6.75
N ARG A 147 6.77 16.20 6.44
CA ARG A 147 6.40 17.27 7.36
C ARG A 147 5.19 16.84 8.17
N VAL A 148 5.38 16.57 9.46
CA VAL A 148 4.33 16.16 10.40
C VAL A 148 4.29 17.18 11.53
N ASP A 149 3.13 17.78 11.78
CA ASP A 149 2.95 18.86 12.79
C ASP A 149 3.96 20.01 12.62
N GLY A 150 4.28 20.37 11.38
CA GLY A 150 5.21 21.43 11.04
C GLY A 150 6.70 21.07 11.13
N ALA A 151 7.05 19.90 11.66
CA ALA A 151 8.43 19.43 11.76
C ALA A 151 8.78 18.46 10.63
N LEU A 152 9.97 18.62 10.04
CA LEU A 152 10.51 17.66 9.07
C LEU A 152 11.11 16.45 9.78
N ARG A 153 10.80 15.26 9.28
CA ARG A 153 11.32 13.97 9.77
C ARG A 153 11.88 13.17 8.61
N ASP A 154 13.10 12.65 8.76
CA ASP A 154 13.70 11.74 7.80
C ASP A 154 12.97 10.39 7.83
N VAL A 155 12.53 9.90 6.67
CA VAL A 155 11.77 8.65 6.54
C VAL A 155 12.63 7.54 5.97
N VAL A 156 13.28 7.81 4.84
CA VAL A 156 14.10 6.84 4.13
C VAL A 156 15.13 7.54 3.25
N ARG A 157 16.25 6.85 2.99
CA ARG A 157 17.35 7.32 2.14
C ARG A 157 17.63 6.36 0.99
N PRO A 158 16.79 6.37 -0.07
CA PRO A 158 17.00 5.47 -1.20
C PRO A 158 18.31 5.77 -1.93
N ARG A 159 18.86 4.75 -2.58
CA ARG A 159 19.96 4.84 -3.55
C ARG A 159 19.72 5.92 -4.59
N ARG A 160 20.79 6.63 -4.97
CA ARG A 160 20.74 7.78 -5.89
C ARG A 160 20.17 7.43 -7.26
N GLU A 161 20.37 6.20 -7.69
CA GLU A 161 19.92 5.63 -8.96
C GLU A 161 18.38 5.57 -9.04
N LEU A 162 17.72 5.39 -7.89
CA LEU A 162 16.25 5.29 -7.80
C LEU A 162 15.56 6.65 -7.97
N HIS A 163 16.25 7.75 -7.70
CA HIS A 163 15.65 9.09 -7.67
C HIS A 163 14.94 9.45 -8.98
N ALA A 164 15.58 9.16 -10.13
CA ALA A 164 15.00 9.48 -11.43
C ALA A 164 13.71 8.68 -11.70
N ALA A 165 13.66 7.42 -11.26
CA ALA A 165 12.49 6.56 -11.41
C ALA A 165 11.33 7.04 -10.51
N LEU A 166 11.63 7.47 -9.27
CA LEU A 166 10.64 8.07 -8.36
C LEU A 166 10.01 9.33 -8.96
N VAL A 167 10.84 10.25 -9.45
CA VAL A 167 10.36 11.48 -10.11
C VAL A 167 9.50 11.15 -11.34
N SER A 168 9.94 10.20 -12.18
CA SER A 168 9.19 9.76 -13.35
C SER A 168 7.81 9.20 -12.97
N ARG A 169 7.75 8.37 -11.92
CA ARG A 169 6.48 7.79 -11.45
C ARG A 169 5.52 8.84 -10.94
N ILE A 170 6.01 9.79 -10.14
CA ILE A 170 5.19 10.90 -9.63
C ILE A 170 4.64 11.74 -10.78
N LYS A 171 5.48 12.04 -11.78
CA LYS A 171 5.05 12.77 -12.98
C LYS A 171 3.96 12.03 -13.74
N ILE A 172 4.09 10.72 -13.94
CA ILE A 172 3.04 9.91 -14.58
C ILE A 172 1.73 10.00 -13.80
N MET A 173 1.78 9.82 -12.48
CA MET A 173 0.58 9.86 -11.63
C MET A 173 -0.11 11.23 -11.66
N ALA A 174 0.66 12.30 -11.78
CA ALA A 174 0.18 13.68 -11.84
C ALA A 174 -0.10 14.19 -13.27
N GLN A 175 -0.01 13.32 -14.29
CA GLN A 175 -0.18 13.67 -15.71
C GLN A 175 0.78 14.78 -16.21
N LEU A 176 2.02 14.77 -15.70
CA LEU A 176 3.08 15.72 -16.05
C LEU A 176 4.00 15.20 -17.15
N ASP A 177 4.71 16.11 -17.82
CA ASP A 177 5.70 15.76 -18.83
C ASP A 177 6.97 15.17 -18.21
N ILE A 178 7.20 13.89 -18.48
CA ILE A 178 8.35 13.11 -18.00
C ILE A 178 9.66 13.60 -18.62
N ALA A 179 9.62 14.03 -19.89
CA ALA A 179 10.80 14.45 -20.64
C ALA A 179 11.32 15.81 -20.17
N GLU A 180 10.43 16.74 -19.79
CA GLU A 180 10.84 18.08 -19.35
C GLU A 180 11.36 18.08 -17.90
N LYS A 181 12.61 18.50 -17.70
CA LYS A 181 13.30 18.49 -16.38
C LYS A 181 13.83 19.87 -15.96
N ARG A 182 13.68 20.89 -16.81
CA ARG A 182 14.28 22.21 -16.64
C ARG A 182 13.31 23.26 -16.12
N LEU A 183 12.01 23.06 -16.39
CA LEU A 183 10.95 23.97 -15.96
C LEU A 183 10.18 23.38 -14.78
N PRO A 184 9.71 24.22 -13.84
CA PRO A 184 8.75 23.80 -12.81
C PRO A 184 7.48 23.22 -13.45
N GLN A 185 6.90 22.21 -12.80
CA GLN A 185 5.66 21.57 -13.23
C GLN A 185 4.76 21.31 -12.02
N ASP A 186 3.47 21.59 -12.19
CA ASP A 186 2.44 21.46 -11.16
C ASP A 186 1.34 20.54 -11.66
N GLY A 187 0.96 19.56 -10.85
CA GLY A 187 -0.06 18.57 -11.19
C GLY A 187 -0.88 18.17 -9.97
N ARG A 188 -1.91 17.37 -10.22
CA ARG A 188 -2.79 16.85 -9.16
C ARG A 188 -2.96 15.36 -9.33
N ILE A 189 -2.90 14.65 -8.22
CA ILE A 189 -3.17 13.21 -8.14
C ILE A 189 -4.42 13.05 -7.28
N THR A 190 -5.33 12.16 -7.67
CA THR A 190 -6.43 11.72 -6.79
C THR A 190 -6.11 10.30 -6.37
N LEU A 191 -5.93 10.07 -5.08
CA LEU A 191 -5.53 8.76 -4.56
C LEU A 191 -6.69 8.11 -3.82
N ARG A 192 -6.64 6.79 -3.71
CA ARG A 192 -7.55 6.04 -2.84
C ARG A 192 -6.71 5.23 -1.87
N ILE A 193 -7.01 5.35 -0.59
CA ILE A 193 -6.40 4.53 0.46
C ILE A 193 -7.53 3.77 1.12
N GLY A 194 -7.54 2.45 0.98
CA GLY A 194 -8.59 1.65 1.60
C GLY A 194 -9.97 2.01 1.05
N GLY A 195 -10.06 2.24 -0.26
CA GLY A 195 -11.30 2.65 -0.92
C GLY A 195 -11.77 4.09 -0.65
N ARG A 196 -11.09 4.89 0.18
CA ARG A 196 -11.45 6.29 0.46
C ARG A 196 -10.60 7.26 -0.37
N PRO A 197 -11.21 8.26 -1.04
CA PRO A 197 -10.45 9.27 -1.76
C PRO A 197 -9.67 10.17 -0.81
N VAL A 198 -8.43 10.49 -1.18
CA VAL A 198 -7.52 11.42 -0.49
C VAL A 198 -6.96 12.39 -1.52
#